data_AF-A0ABD5KVA4-F1
#
_entry.id   AF-A0ABD5KVA4-F1
#
_cell.length_a   1.000
_cell.length_b   1.000
_cell.length_c   1.000
_cell.angle_alpha   90.00
_cell.angle_beta   90.00
_cell.angle_gamma   90.00
#
_symmetry.space_group_name_H-M   'P 1'
#
loop_
_entity.id
_entity.type
_entity.pdbx_description
1 polymer ?
#
loop_
_entity_poly.entity_id
_entity_poly.type
_entity_poly.pdbx_seq_one_letter_code
_entity_poly.pdbx_strand_id
1 'polypeptide(L)'
;MEENKDFLNECISITNTTIDKVFKIDSNDEQEKQILGAYLFGMFNGLGHEKNSTPVEIQGAMIQVANEKLKCSLESDNAKLCYKK
;
A
#
# COMPACT_ATOMS: atom_id res chain seq x y z
N MET A 1 12.63 -10.52 -14.48
CA MET A 1 12.00 -9.20 -14.68
C MET A 1 10.48 -9.29 -14.92
N GLU A 2 9.94 -10.46 -15.30
CA GLU A 2 8.51 -10.62 -15.60
C GLU A 2 7.66 -10.91 -14.35
N GLU A 3 8.17 -11.71 -13.40
CA GLU A 3 7.53 -12.02 -12.12
C GLU A 3 7.27 -10.80 -11.24
N ASN A 4 8.14 -9.78 -11.34
CA ASN A 4 8.03 -8.57 -10.53
C ASN A 4 6.84 -7.67 -10.92
N LYS A 5 6.43 -7.73 -12.21
CA LYS A 5 5.23 -7.03 -12.67
C LYS A 5 3.96 -7.75 -12.20
N ASP A 6 4.00 -9.06 -12.05
CA ASP A 6 2.85 -9.86 -11.61
C ASP A 6 2.45 -9.52 -10.16
N PHE A 7 3.43 -9.49 -9.24
CA PHE A 7 3.19 -9.14 -7.85
C PHE A 7 2.62 -7.72 -7.67
N LEU A 8 3.24 -6.72 -8.28
CA LEU A 8 2.78 -5.33 -8.20
C LEU A 8 1.36 -5.15 -8.74
N ASN A 9 1.04 -5.78 -9.88
CA ASN A 9 -0.29 -5.69 -10.48
C ASN A 9 -1.36 -6.31 -9.56
N GLU A 10 -1.05 -7.42 -8.89
CA GLU A 10 -1.94 -8.00 -7.88
C GLU A 10 -2.12 -7.08 -6.67
N CYS A 11 -1.04 -6.48 -6.14
CA CYS A 11 -1.12 -5.48 -5.07
C CYS A 11 -2.05 -4.31 -5.43
N ILE A 12 -1.93 -3.78 -6.65
CA ILE A 12 -2.81 -2.72 -7.16
C ILE A 12 -4.27 -3.21 -7.26
N SER A 13 -4.49 -4.42 -7.76
CA SER A 13 -5.82 -5.02 -7.90
C SER A 13 -6.51 -5.23 -6.54
N ILE A 14 -5.78 -5.76 -5.55
CA ILE A 14 -6.23 -5.92 -4.16
C ILE A 14 -6.59 -4.56 -3.57
N THR A 15 -5.74 -3.55 -3.79
CA THR A 15 -5.98 -2.19 -3.28
C THR A 15 -7.26 -1.60 -3.86
N ASN A 16 -7.43 -1.61 -5.19
CA ASN A 16 -8.62 -1.08 -5.84
C ASN A 16 -9.87 -1.82 -5.34
N THR A 17 -9.82 -3.15 -5.25
CA THR A 17 -10.93 -3.95 -4.72
C THR A 17 -11.27 -3.57 -3.27
N THR A 18 -10.24 -3.36 -2.44
CA THR A 18 -10.39 -3.01 -1.03
C THR A 18 -11.04 -1.63 -0.87
N ILE A 19 -10.54 -0.62 -1.58
CA ILE A 19 -11.04 0.77 -1.54
C ILE A 19 -12.43 0.88 -2.15
N ASP A 20 -12.65 0.25 -3.32
CA ASP A 20 -13.88 0.49 -4.07
C ASP A 20 -15.04 -0.39 -3.59
N LYS A 21 -14.75 -1.57 -3.04
CA LYS A 21 -15.78 -2.59 -2.76
C LYS A 21 -15.89 -3.03 -1.31
N VAL A 22 -14.80 -3.00 -0.54
CA VAL A 22 -14.78 -3.59 0.82
C VAL A 22 -14.96 -2.51 1.88
N PHE A 23 -14.12 -1.48 1.83
CA PHE A 23 -14.14 -0.38 2.78
C PHE A 23 -14.46 0.87 1.99
N LYS A 24 -15.61 1.50 2.24
CA LYS A 24 -15.93 2.83 1.69
C LYS A 24 -15.09 3.90 2.40
N ILE A 25 -13.77 3.83 2.24
CA ILE A 25 -12.79 4.66 2.94
C ILE A 25 -12.93 6.11 2.47
N ASP A 26 -13.07 7.03 3.41
CA ASP A 26 -12.82 8.44 3.16
C ASP A 26 -11.31 8.67 3.10
N SER A 27 -10.81 8.81 1.87
CA SER A 27 -9.40 9.15 1.61
C SER A 27 -8.96 10.52 2.14
N ASN A 28 -9.84 11.30 2.78
CA ASN A 28 -9.48 12.54 3.49
C ASN A 28 -9.40 12.34 5.01
N ASP A 29 -9.96 11.26 5.55
CA ASP A 29 -9.85 10.92 6.96
C ASP A 29 -8.51 10.23 7.24
N GLU A 30 -7.73 10.79 8.16
CA GLU A 30 -6.38 10.30 8.45
C GLU A 30 -6.39 8.98 9.22
N GLN A 31 -7.39 8.75 10.08
CA GLN A 31 -7.54 7.49 10.80
C GLN A 31 -7.92 6.37 9.84
N GLU A 32 -8.83 6.62 8.90
CA GLU A 32 -9.21 5.63 7.90
C GLU A 32 -8.06 5.30 6.94
N LYS A 33 -7.25 6.27 6.55
CA LYS A 33 -6.00 6.02 5.78
C LYS A 33 -5.04 5.11 6.54
N GLN A 34 -4.84 5.33 7.84
CA GLN A 34 -3.95 4.50 8.66
C GLN A 34 -4.47 3.07 8.77
N ILE A 35 -5.78 2.88 8.95
CA ILE A 35 -6.42 1.56 8.96
C ILE A 35 -6.22 0.85 7.62
N LEU A 36 -6.45 1.56 6.50
CA LEU A 36 -6.23 1.02 5.16
C LEU A 36 -4.75 0.66 4.93
N GLY A 37 -3.82 1.52 5.36
CA GLY A 37 -2.38 1.26 5.27
C GLY A 37 -1.96 0.01 6.04
N ALA A 38 -2.45 -0.17 7.27
CA ALA A 38 -2.17 -1.36 8.09
C ALA A 38 -2.75 -2.64 7.45
N TYR A 39 -3.96 -2.56 6.91
CA TYR A 39 -4.58 -3.66 6.18
C TYR A 39 -3.76 -4.08 4.96
N LEU A 40 -3.39 -3.12 4.11
CA LEU A 40 -2.59 -3.38 2.90
C LEU A 40 -1.19 -3.91 3.25
N PHE A 41 -0.57 -3.43 4.34
CA PHE A 41 0.69 -3.98 4.85
C PHE A 41 0.57 -5.47 5.17
N GLY A 42 -0.45 -5.87 5.93
CA GLY A 42 -0.67 -7.28 6.26
C GLY A 42 -0.90 -8.13 5.01
N MET A 43 -1.78 -7.66 4.12
CA MET A 43 -2.11 -8.35 2.87
C MET A 43 -0.89 -8.55 1.96
N PHE A 44 -0.09 -7.51 1.76
CA PHE A 44 1.06 -7.59 0.84
C PHE A 44 2.20 -8.42 1.41
N ASN A 45 2.40 -8.42 2.73
CA ASN A 45 3.38 -9.33 3.35
C ASN A 45 2.93 -10.80 3.25
N GLY A 46 1.63 -11.07 3.42
CA GLY A 46 1.07 -12.41 3.21
C GLY A 46 1.25 -12.87 1.76
N LEU A 47 0.84 -12.04 0.79
CA LEU A 47 1.00 -12.34 -0.63
C LEU A 47 2.46 -12.49 -1.03
N GLY A 48 3.33 -11.61 -0.54
CA GLY A 48 4.76 -11.67 -0.80
C GLY A 48 5.40 -12.94 -0.25
N HIS A 49 4.94 -13.43 0.91
CA HIS A 49 5.35 -14.73 1.44
C HIS A 49 4.93 -15.89 0.51
N GLU A 50 3.68 -15.90 0.05
CA GLU A 50 3.16 -16.93 -0.86
C GLU A 50 3.88 -16.96 -2.21
N LYS A 51 4.22 -15.79 -2.76
CA LYS A 51 4.90 -15.65 -4.05
C LYS A 51 6.43 -15.65 -3.97
N ASN A 52 7.01 -15.86 -2.79
CA ASN A 52 8.46 -15.74 -2.55
C ASN A 52 9.04 -14.39 -3.00
N SER A 53 8.26 -13.32 -2.89
CA SER A 53 8.71 -11.96 -3.20
C SER A 53 9.72 -11.50 -2.14
N THR A 54 10.74 -10.79 -2.60
CA THR A 54 11.74 -10.20 -1.72
C THR A 54 11.12 -9.03 -0.91
N PRO A 55 11.68 -8.71 0.26
CA PRO A 55 11.24 -7.56 1.03
C PRO A 55 11.28 -6.23 0.24
N VAL A 56 12.22 -6.09 -0.69
CA VAL A 56 12.36 -4.89 -1.54
C VAL A 56 11.18 -4.76 -2.50
N GLU A 57 10.71 -5.86 -3.08
CA GLU A 57 9.57 -5.87 -4.00
C GLU A 57 8.27 -5.55 -3.26
N ILE A 58 8.08 -6.12 -2.06
CA ILE A 58 6.94 -5.81 -1.18
C ILE A 58 6.93 -4.32 -0.82
N GLN A 59 8.06 -3.77 -0.38
CA GLN A 59 8.18 -2.35 -0.03
C GLN A 59 7.96 -1.44 -1.24
N GLY A 60 8.49 -1.80 -2.41
CA GLY A 60 8.27 -1.06 -3.65
C GLY A 60 6.79 -0.97 -4.02
N ALA A 61 6.07 -2.10 -3.96
CA ALA A 61 4.64 -2.13 -4.22
C ALA A 61 3.83 -1.31 -3.21
N MET A 62 4.19 -1.37 -1.93
CA MET A 62 3.56 -0.56 -0.89
C MET A 62 3.72 0.95 -1.15
N ILE A 63 4.93 1.40 -1.48
CA ILE A 63 5.21 2.82 -1.75
C ILE A 63 4.43 3.28 -2.99
N GLN A 64 4.42 2.47 -4.04
CA GLN A 64 3.72 2.81 -5.26
C GLN A 64 2.20 2.92 -5.04
N VAL A 65 1.61 1.96 -4.33
CA VAL A 65 0.19 2.00 -3.95
C VAL A 65 -0.12 3.22 -3.07
N ALA A 66 0.72 3.52 -2.08
CA ALA A 66 0.51 4.67 -1.20
C ALA A 66 0.55 6.01 -1.98
N ASN A 67 1.47 6.14 -2.93
CA ASN A 67 1.57 7.32 -3.79
C ASN A 67 0.36 7.44 -4.73
N GLU A 68 0.02 6.37 -5.44
CA GLU A 68 -1.01 6.39 -6.48
C GLU A 68 -2.44 6.44 -5.93
N LYS A 69 -2.69 5.84 -4.76
CA LYS A 69 -4.05 5.61 -4.24
C LYS A 69 -4.34 6.35 -2.95
N LEU A 70 -3.37 6.44 -2.04
CA LEU A 70 -3.57 7.11 -0.76
C LEU A 70 -3.20 8.59 -0.78
N LYS A 71 -2.67 9.08 -1.91
CA LYS A 71 -2.15 10.45 -2.07
C LYS A 71 -1.14 10.82 -0.97
N CYS A 72 -0.47 9.82 -0.41
CA CYS A 72 0.60 10.04 0.56
C CYS A 72 1.80 10.61 -0.20
N SER A 73 1.85 11.94 -0.33
CA SER A 73 3.02 12.59 -0.91
C SER A 73 4.15 12.61 0.12
N LEU A 74 5.32 12.11 -0.30
CA LEU A 74 6.59 12.29 0.41
C LEU A 74 6.96 13.77 0.61
N GLU A 75 6.33 14.67 -0.15
CA GLU A 75 6.54 16.12 -0.08
C GLU A 75 5.56 16.84 0.85
N SER A 76 4.58 16.13 1.43
CA SER A 76 3.69 16.76 2.41
C SER A 76 4.39 16.93 3.76
N ASP A 77 4.11 18.02 4.48
CA ASP A 77 4.65 18.24 5.84
C ASP A 77 4.28 17.11 6.83
N ASN A 78 3.32 16.24 6.47
CA ASN A 78 2.94 15.04 7.21
C ASN A 78 3.93 13.87 7.04
N ALA A 79 4.76 13.84 5.98
CA ALA A 79 5.84 12.87 5.86
C ALA A 79 6.89 13.02 6.99
N LYS A 80 6.98 14.22 7.60
CA LYS A 80 7.82 14.45 8.79
C LYS A 80 7.25 13.79 10.06
N LEU A 81 5.97 13.44 10.11
CA LEU A 81 5.37 12.76 11.27
C LEU A 81 5.64 11.24 11.28
N CYS A 82 5.81 10.61 10.11
CA CYS A 82 6.12 9.18 10.04
C CYS A 82 7.59 8.84 10.37
N TYR A 83 8.49 9.85 10.39
CA TYR A 83 9.94 9.65 10.60
C TYR A 83 10.53 10.44 11.79
N LYS A 84 9.73 11.19 12.55
CA LYS A 84 10.20 11.80 13.80
C LYS A 84 10.06 10.79 14.95
N LYS A 85 11.20 10.22 15.35
CA LYS A 85 11.41 9.65 16.69
C LYS A 85 11.26 10.73 17.75
#